data_AF-O29557-F1
#
_entry.id   AF-O29557-F1
#
_cell.length_a   1.000
_cell.length_b   1.000
_cell.length_c   1.000
_cell.angle_alpha   90.00
_cell.angle_beta   90.00
_cell.angle_gamma   90.00
#
_symmetry.space_group_name_H-M   'P 1'
#
loop_
_entity.id
_entity.type
_entity.pdbx_description
1 polymer ?
#
loop_
_entity_poly.entity_id
_entity_poly.type
_entity_poly.pdbx_seq_one_letter_code
_entity_poly.pdbx_strand_id
1 'polypeptide(L)'
;MRVVYTSPRIENLQFLKSEFSNYSVIVLEEPKNDLFHDVLEGKITVDLYVRKISTQFPLYTRKLIEMLKELKSREIMQVEPYLEEVERLKNFSEGDERVREMEKRVNALYIDYTESFLKSDFDEIVEKVLRFSEAEAERIMLRDEMRAKALDDLDEAVIEAGMNHIKLAEILDAESVRIPEIIAERLGTRYLENPGEKLLKAFIFEEDDDLRLLAARNLIFTSLLEKREMEPDFDGDYPHFTHEQKLVRFVDKLDYEKCRKLFYRFWSPR
;
A
#
# COMPACT_ATOMS: atom_id res chain seq x y z
N MET A 1 -9.65 19.11 -5.28
CA MET A 1 -9.06 17.74 -5.36
C MET A 1 -9.25 16.98 -4.05
N ARG A 2 -9.32 15.64 -4.10
CA ARG A 2 -9.40 14.79 -2.89
C ARG A 2 -8.57 13.51 -3.04
N VAL A 3 -7.71 13.21 -2.07
CA VAL A 3 -6.92 11.97 -2.03
C VAL A 3 -7.62 10.94 -1.15
N VAL A 4 -7.89 9.76 -1.70
CA VAL A 4 -8.53 8.64 -1.03
C VAL A 4 -7.48 7.57 -0.73
N TYR A 5 -7.08 7.49 0.53
CA TYR A 5 -6.13 6.51 1.02
C TYR A 5 -6.80 5.17 1.27
N THR A 6 -6.34 4.15 0.58
CA THR A 6 -6.88 2.79 0.63
C THR A 6 -5.78 1.73 0.56
N SER A 7 -6.19 0.48 0.70
CA SER A 7 -5.37 -0.71 0.47
C SER A 7 -6.16 -1.68 -0.41
N PRO A 8 -5.53 -2.62 -1.13
CA PRO A 8 -6.20 -3.52 -2.06
C PRO A 8 -7.00 -4.62 -1.33
N ARG A 9 -8.08 -4.20 -0.66
CA ARG A 9 -9.01 -5.04 0.11
C ARG A 9 -10.40 -4.89 -0.49
N ILE A 10 -11.09 -6.01 -0.68
CA ILE A 10 -12.41 -6.03 -1.30
C ILE A 10 -13.42 -5.21 -0.50
N GLU A 11 -13.33 -5.26 0.83
CA GLU A 11 -14.18 -4.50 1.75
C GLU A 11 -14.05 -2.97 1.59
N ASN A 12 -12.94 -2.48 1.02
CA ASN A 12 -12.72 -1.05 0.79
C ASN A 12 -13.47 -0.52 -0.44
N LEU A 13 -13.81 -1.39 -1.40
CA LEU A 13 -14.34 -0.99 -2.70
C LEU A 13 -15.67 -0.23 -2.60
N GLN A 14 -16.52 -0.55 -1.63
CA GLN A 14 -17.78 0.18 -1.46
C GLN A 14 -17.55 1.65 -1.10
N PHE A 15 -16.52 1.95 -0.30
CA PHE A 15 -16.19 3.31 0.09
C PHE A 15 -15.45 4.03 -1.03
N LEU A 16 -14.54 3.33 -1.71
CA LEU A 16 -13.87 3.86 -2.88
C LEU A 16 -14.87 4.26 -3.96
N LYS A 17 -15.89 3.41 -4.22
CA LYS A 17 -17.01 3.72 -5.12
C LYS A 17 -17.77 4.97 -4.68
N SER A 18 -18.04 5.12 -3.38
CA SER A 18 -18.73 6.29 -2.83
C SER A 18 -17.94 7.57 -3.08
N GLU A 19 -16.64 7.57 -2.78
CA GLU A 19 -15.77 8.73 -3.03
C GLU A 19 -15.66 9.02 -4.53
N PHE A 20 -15.41 7.99 -5.35
CA PHE A 20 -15.30 8.13 -6.81
C PHE A 20 -16.57 8.65 -7.48
N SER A 21 -17.74 8.31 -6.93
CA SER A 21 -19.01 8.73 -7.49
C SER A 21 -19.22 10.25 -7.44
N ASN A 22 -18.51 10.96 -6.56
CA ASN A 22 -18.66 12.40 -6.35
C ASN A 22 -17.83 13.26 -7.32
N TYR A 23 -16.97 12.65 -8.15
CA TYR A 23 -16.06 13.36 -9.05
C TYR A 23 -16.24 12.93 -10.50
N SER A 24 -15.92 13.83 -11.44
CA SER A 24 -15.92 13.56 -12.88
C SER A 24 -14.63 12.91 -13.36
N VAL A 25 -13.51 13.15 -12.66
CA VAL A 25 -12.18 12.61 -12.95
C VAL A 25 -11.71 11.73 -11.80
N ILE A 26 -11.38 10.49 -12.10
CA ILE A 26 -10.82 9.49 -11.18
C ILE A 26 -9.38 9.20 -11.60
N VAL A 27 -8.46 9.29 -10.66
CA VAL A 27 -7.04 8.99 -10.88
C VAL A 27 -6.65 7.77 -10.06
N LEU A 28 -6.22 6.69 -10.73
CA LEU A 28 -5.80 5.43 -10.10
C LEU A 28 -4.30 5.42 -9.83
N GLU A 29 -3.88 4.65 -8.82
CA GLU A 29 -2.46 4.34 -8.54
C GLU A 29 -1.99 3.14 -9.37
N GLU A 30 -2.03 3.28 -10.69
CA GLU A 30 -1.55 2.25 -11.61
C GLU A 30 -0.73 2.91 -12.73
N PRO A 31 0.32 2.24 -13.23
CA PRO A 31 0.96 2.66 -14.47
C PRO A 31 -0.01 2.47 -15.64
N LYS A 32 0.14 3.28 -16.69
CA LYS A 32 -0.67 3.16 -17.90
C LYS A 32 -0.60 1.75 -18.50
N ASN A 33 -1.76 1.21 -18.82
CA ASN A 33 -1.89 -0.13 -19.40
C ASN A 33 -2.84 -0.11 -20.59
N ASP A 34 -2.37 -0.51 -21.78
CA ASP A 34 -3.19 -0.54 -23.00
C ASP A 34 -4.45 -1.43 -22.86
N LEU A 35 -4.37 -2.50 -22.05
CA LEU A 35 -5.50 -3.40 -21.81
C LEU A 35 -6.56 -2.79 -20.88
N PHE A 36 -6.24 -1.72 -20.16
CA PHE A 36 -7.17 -1.08 -19.21
C PHE A 36 -8.38 -0.48 -19.94
N HIS A 37 -8.14 0.28 -21.01
CA HIS A 37 -9.22 0.81 -21.83
C HIS A 37 -10.05 -0.30 -22.47
N ASP A 38 -9.40 -1.37 -22.96
CA ASP A 38 -10.10 -2.48 -23.59
C ASP A 38 -11.02 -3.25 -22.61
N VAL A 39 -10.62 -3.40 -21.35
CA VAL A 39 -11.48 -4.08 -20.35
C VAL A 39 -12.65 -3.19 -19.90
N LEU A 40 -12.42 -1.88 -19.76
CA LEU A 40 -13.47 -0.91 -19.42
C LEU A 40 -14.53 -0.81 -20.52
N GLU A 41 -14.10 -0.82 -21.79
CA GLU A 41 -14.98 -0.82 -22.95
C GLU A 41 -15.65 -2.17 -23.21
N GLY A 42 -15.19 -3.24 -22.55
CA GLY A 42 -15.72 -4.59 -22.70
C GLY A 42 -15.26 -5.31 -23.98
N LYS A 43 -14.19 -4.82 -24.63
CA LYS A 43 -13.52 -5.52 -25.74
C LYS A 43 -12.84 -6.79 -25.28
N ILE A 44 -12.35 -6.81 -24.03
CA ILE A 44 -11.86 -8.01 -23.34
C ILE A 44 -12.64 -8.26 -22.06
N THR A 45 -12.65 -9.51 -21.61
CA THR A 45 -13.29 -9.88 -20.33
C THR A 45 -12.42 -9.47 -19.14
N VAL A 46 -13.06 -9.25 -17.98
CA VAL A 46 -12.34 -8.95 -16.73
C VAL A 46 -11.39 -10.09 -16.37
N ASP A 47 -11.80 -11.35 -16.57
CA ASP A 47 -10.94 -12.53 -16.37
C ASP A 47 -9.69 -12.50 -17.25
N LEU A 48 -9.83 -12.10 -18.51
CA LEU A 48 -8.68 -12.01 -19.40
C LEU A 48 -7.74 -10.88 -18.96
N TYR A 49 -8.28 -9.73 -18.57
CA TYR A 49 -7.50 -8.62 -18.04
C TYR A 49 -6.69 -9.04 -16.80
N VAL A 50 -7.35 -9.58 -15.76
CA VAL A 50 -6.69 -10.00 -14.51
C VAL A 50 -5.61 -11.06 -14.74
N ARG A 51 -5.79 -11.96 -15.71
CA ARG A 51 -4.76 -12.96 -16.07
C ARG A 51 -3.57 -12.38 -16.81
N LYS A 52 -3.73 -11.24 -17.48
CA LYS A 52 -2.70 -10.61 -18.31
C LYS A 52 -1.86 -9.61 -17.53
N ILE A 53 -2.44 -8.98 -16.51
CA ILE A 53 -1.71 -8.08 -15.63
C ILE A 53 -1.01 -8.84 -14.51
N SER A 54 0.09 -8.28 -14.00
CA SER A 54 0.83 -8.83 -12.87
C SER A 54 0.29 -8.27 -11.54
N THR A 55 -0.92 -8.65 -11.15
CA THR A 55 -1.51 -8.26 -9.85
C THR A 55 -1.28 -9.31 -8.76
N GLN A 56 -1.00 -8.86 -7.54
CA GLN A 56 -0.94 -9.70 -6.34
C GLN A 56 -2.32 -9.93 -5.70
N PHE A 57 -3.35 -9.20 -6.14
CA PHE A 57 -4.70 -9.20 -5.56
C PHE A 57 -5.76 -9.46 -6.63
N PRO A 58 -5.78 -10.67 -7.25
CA PRO A 58 -6.67 -10.95 -8.38
C PRO A 58 -8.16 -10.81 -8.07
N LEU A 59 -8.62 -11.11 -6.84
CA LEU A 59 -10.04 -10.98 -6.49
C LEU A 59 -10.45 -9.51 -6.33
N TYR A 60 -9.65 -8.73 -5.61
CA TYR A 60 -9.78 -7.29 -5.50
C TYR A 60 -9.75 -6.64 -6.88
N THR A 61 -8.76 -6.96 -7.71
CA THR A 61 -8.60 -6.34 -9.03
C THR A 61 -9.80 -6.61 -9.93
N ARG A 62 -10.35 -7.84 -9.90
CA ARG A 62 -11.58 -8.17 -10.62
C ARG A 62 -12.74 -7.26 -10.22
N LYS A 63 -13.00 -7.13 -8.92
CA LYS A 63 -14.11 -6.31 -8.40
C LYS A 63 -13.86 -4.81 -8.59
N LEU A 64 -12.60 -4.36 -8.52
CA LEU A 64 -12.22 -2.99 -8.85
C LEU A 64 -12.57 -2.66 -10.30
N ILE A 65 -12.19 -3.52 -11.25
CA ILE A 65 -12.54 -3.32 -12.67
C ILE A 65 -14.06 -3.35 -12.89
N GLU A 66 -14.78 -4.27 -12.24
CA GLU A 66 -16.26 -4.29 -12.31
C GLU A 66 -16.86 -2.97 -11.81
N MET A 67 -16.39 -2.45 -10.67
CA MET A 67 -16.80 -1.15 -10.13
C MET A 67 -16.46 0.01 -11.09
N LEU A 68 -15.25 0.03 -11.65
CA LEU A 68 -14.82 1.08 -12.59
C LEU A 68 -15.64 1.04 -13.90
N LYS A 69 -16.07 -0.13 -14.35
CA LYS A 69 -16.98 -0.26 -15.51
C LYS A 69 -18.34 0.38 -15.26
N GLU A 70 -18.83 0.37 -14.03
CA GLU A 70 -20.06 1.10 -13.66
C GLU A 70 -19.83 2.61 -13.62
N LEU A 71 -18.59 3.04 -13.37
CA LEU A 71 -18.20 4.44 -13.29
C LEU A 71 -17.65 5.02 -14.60
N LYS A 72 -17.64 4.24 -15.70
CA LYS A 72 -17.06 4.58 -17.01
C LYS A 72 -17.58 5.85 -17.69
N SER A 73 -18.66 6.44 -17.18
CA SER A 73 -19.12 7.77 -17.64
C SER A 73 -18.22 8.90 -17.15
N ARG A 74 -17.29 8.60 -16.24
CA ARG A 74 -16.24 9.48 -15.74
C ARG A 74 -14.97 9.30 -16.57
N GLU A 75 -14.12 10.30 -16.52
CA GLU A 75 -12.74 10.18 -16.97
C GLU A 75 -11.95 9.38 -15.93
N ILE A 76 -11.32 8.28 -16.36
CA ILE A 76 -10.53 7.42 -15.47
C ILE A 76 -9.10 7.40 -16.02
N MET A 77 -8.18 7.93 -15.23
CA MET A 77 -6.77 8.08 -15.57
C MET A 77 -5.92 7.12 -14.72
N GLN A 78 -4.93 6.49 -15.34
CA GLN A 78 -3.86 5.77 -14.64
C GLN A 78 -2.65 6.70 -14.56
N VAL A 79 -2.29 7.13 -13.35
CA VAL A 79 -1.17 8.05 -13.13
C VAL A 79 -0.32 7.55 -11.97
N GLU A 80 0.68 6.75 -12.30
CA GLU A 80 1.74 6.33 -11.38
C GLU A 80 3.11 6.41 -12.07
N PRO A 81 3.67 7.63 -12.21
CA PRO A 81 4.86 7.87 -13.03
C PRO A 81 6.10 7.10 -12.56
N TYR A 82 6.21 6.80 -11.26
CA TYR A 82 7.34 6.03 -10.76
C TYR A 82 7.29 4.60 -11.32
N LEU A 83 6.12 3.94 -11.29
CA LEU A 83 6.00 2.59 -11.83
C LEU A 83 6.13 2.57 -13.36
N GLU A 84 5.69 3.62 -14.06
CA GLU A 84 5.95 3.76 -15.50
C GLU A 84 7.46 3.77 -15.80
N GLU A 85 8.26 4.49 -15.00
CA GLU A 85 9.72 4.51 -15.15
C GLU A 85 10.36 3.17 -14.74
N VAL A 86 9.84 2.47 -13.72
CA VAL A 86 10.27 1.09 -13.38
C VAL A 86 10.03 0.14 -14.55
N GLU A 87 8.88 0.22 -15.21
CA GLU A 87 8.57 -0.58 -16.38
C GLU A 87 9.48 -0.26 -17.57
N ARG A 88 9.78 1.02 -17.81
CA ARG A 88 10.73 1.43 -18.85
C ARG A 88 12.13 0.89 -18.60
N LEU A 89 12.61 1.01 -17.37
CA LEU A 89 13.92 0.48 -16.97
C LEU A 89 13.99 -1.04 -17.17
N LYS A 90 12.92 -1.76 -16.81
CA LYS A 90 12.84 -3.21 -16.98
C LYS A 90 12.78 -3.66 -18.44
N ASN A 91 12.00 -2.96 -19.27
CA ASN A 91 11.71 -3.39 -20.64
C ASN A 91 12.72 -2.86 -21.68
N PHE A 92 13.29 -1.68 -21.45
CA PHE A 92 14.15 -0.98 -22.41
C PHE A 92 15.55 -0.67 -21.87
N SER A 93 15.82 -0.90 -20.58
CA SER A 93 17.07 -0.48 -19.91
C SER A 93 17.34 1.04 -19.95
N GLU A 94 16.29 1.83 -20.20
CA GLU A 94 16.29 3.30 -20.24
C GLU A 94 15.19 3.82 -19.29
N GLY A 95 15.39 4.98 -18.67
CA GLY A 95 14.45 5.58 -17.71
C GLY A 95 15.13 6.59 -16.77
N ASP A 96 14.37 7.18 -15.85
CA ASP A 96 14.88 8.11 -14.84
C ASP A 96 15.93 7.44 -13.94
N GLU A 97 17.15 8.00 -13.92
CA GLU A 97 18.26 7.45 -13.13
C GLU A 97 17.97 7.49 -11.62
N ARG A 98 17.17 8.46 -11.14
CA ARG A 98 16.75 8.52 -9.73
C ARG A 98 15.92 7.30 -9.35
N VAL A 99 14.99 6.90 -10.23
CA VAL A 99 14.17 5.69 -10.05
C VAL A 99 15.06 4.45 -10.10
N ARG A 100 16.04 4.39 -11.01
CA ARG A 100 16.98 3.28 -11.10
C ARG A 100 17.83 3.12 -9.84
N GLU A 101 18.40 4.20 -9.33
CA GLU A 101 19.20 4.20 -8.10
C GLU A 101 18.36 3.82 -6.88
N MET A 102 17.15 4.36 -6.78
CA MET A 102 16.20 4.05 -5.71
C MET A 102 15.82 2.56 -5.73
N GLU A 103 15.40 2.03 -6.87
CA GLU A 103 15.04 0.61 -7.00
C GLU A 103 16.23 -0.30 -6.72
N LYS A 104 17.45 0.03 -7.16
CA LYS A 104 18.65 -0.75 -6.82
C LYS A 104 18.87 -0.80 -5.31
N ARG A 105 18.79 0.34 -4.63
CA ARG A 105 19.01 0.44 -3.18
C ARG A 105 17.94 -0.31 -2.40
N VAL A 106 16.66 -0.06 -2.68
CA VAL A 106 15.54 -0.67 -1.96
C VAL A 106 15.51 -2.19 -2.18
N ASN A 107 15.70 -2.66 -3.41
CA ASN A 107 15.71 -4.10 -3.69
C ASN A 107 16.91 -4.80 -3.05
N ALA A 108 18.10 -4.18 -3.02
CA ALA A 108 19.25 -4.75 -2.32
C ALA A 108 18.98 -4.89 -0.80
N LEU A 109 18.40 -3.87 -0.18
CA LEU A 109 18.04 -3.91 1.25
C LEU A 109 16.92 -4.92 1.54
N TYR A 110 15.97 -5.08 0.62
CA TYR A 110 14.91 -6.08 0.73
C TYR A 110 15.45 -7.52 0.66
N ILE A 111 16.40 -7.78 -0.24
CA ILE A 111 17.09 -9.07 -0.34
C ILE A 111 17.88 -9.33 0.95
N ASP A 112 18.68 -8.37 1.40
CA ASP A 112 19.43 -8.44 2.66
C ASP A 112 18.54 -8.77 3.86
N TYR A 113 17.39 -8.11 3.96
CA TYR A 113 16.38 -8.39 4.98
C TYR A 113 15.83 -9.81 4.86
N THR A 114 15.44 -10.24 3.66
CA THR A 114 14.87 -11.57 3.43
C THR A 114 15.88 -12.68 3.75
N GLU A 115 17.14 -12.52 3.35
CA GLU A 115 18.21 -13.49 3.62
C GLU A 115 18.58 -13.54 5.11
N SER A 116 18.40 -12.46 5.86
CA SER A 116 18.72 -12.44 7.30
C SER A 116 17.90 -13.44 8.12
N PHE A 117 16.70 -13.84 7.66
CA PHE A 117 15.92 -14.91 8.29
C PHE A 117 16.63 -16.27 8.29
N LEU A 118 17.53 -16.52 7.32
CA LEU A 118 18.27 -17.78 7.24
C LEU A 118 19.22 -17.98 8.44
N LYS A 119 19.71 -16.89 9.03
CA LYS A 119 20.56 -16.92 10.22
C LYS A 119 19.76 -16.99 11.53
N SER A 120 18.47 -16.63 11.47
CA SER A 120 17.57 -16.54 12.64
C SER A 120 18.11 -15.65 13.77
N ASP A 121 18.94 -14.65 13.47
CA ASP A 121 19.36 -13.64 14.44
C ASP A 121 18.33 -12.52 14.49
N PHE A 122 17.57 -12.45 15.58
CA PHE A 122 16.50 -11.46 15.74
C PHE A 122 17.01 -10.02 15.70
N ASP A 123 18.16 -9.71 16.31
CA ASP A 123 18.66 -8.34 16.35
C ASP A 123 19.20 -7.91 14.99
N GLU A 124 19.83 -8.83 14.25
CA GLU A 124 20.26 -8.60 12.87
C GLU A 124 19.05 -8.34 11.97
N ILE A 125 17.98 -9.15 12.07
CA ILE A 125 16.77 -8.96 11.27
C ILE A 125 16.11 -7.61 11.57
N VAL A 126 16.00 -7.23 12.86
CA VAL A 126 15.45 -5.92 13.24
C VAL A 126 16.26 -4.77 12.63
N GLU A 127 17.58 -4.83 12.67
CA GLU A 127 18.45 -3.84 12.05
C GLU A 127 18.24 -3.76 10.53
N LYS A 128 18.04 -4.91 9.87
CA LYS A 128 17.74 -4.95 8.43
C LYS A 128 16.36 -4.38 8.09
N VAL A 129 15.35 -4.63 8.93
CA VAL A 129 14.01 -4.00 8.80
C VAL A 129 14.13 -2.48 8.86
N LEU A 130 14.93 -1.94 9.79
CA LEU A 130 15.12 -0.49 9.92
C LEU A 130 15.70 0.12 8.66
N ARG A 131 16.83 -0.42 8.17
CA ARG A 131 17.49 0.09 6.95
C ARG A 131 16.59 0.00 5.72
N PHE A 132 15.87 -1.12 5.58
CA PHE A 132 14.91 -1.27 4.50
C PHE A 132 13.77 -0.25 4.60
N SER A 133 13.22 -0.04 5.80
CA SER A 133 12.11 0.90 6.02
C SER A 133 12.52 2.35 5.80
N GLU A 134 13.75 2.72 6.14
CA GLU A 134 14.32 4.04 5.84
C GLU A 134 14.42 4.28 4.33
N ALA A 135 14.97 3.31 3.58
CA ALA A 135 15.02 3.41 2.13
C ALA A 135 13.62 3.38 1.48
N GLU A 136 12.67 2.64 2.06
CA GLU A 136 11.28 2.64 1.62
C GLU A 136 10.62 4.02 1.82
N ALA A 137 10.90 4.69 2.94
CA ALA A 137 10.42 6.06 3.19
C ALA A 137 10.92 7.03 2.11
N GLU A 138 12.21 6.98 1.78
CA GLU A 138 12.76 7.80 0.69
C GLU A 138 12.11 7.46 -0.67
N ARG A 139 11.88 6.18 -0.95
CA ARG A 139 11.19 5.75 -2.18
C ARG A 139 9.77 6.29 -2.26
N ILE A 140 9.01 6.19 -1.17
CA ILE A 140 7.65 6.71 -1.10
C ILE A 140 7.61 8.22 -1.30
N MET A 141 8.54 8.97 -0.70
CA MET A 141 8.64 10.41 -0.92
C MET A 141 8.90 10.75 -2.40
N LEU A 142 9.82 10.05 -3.05
CA LEU A 142 10.07 10.22 -4.49
C LEU A 142 8.82 9.89 -5.32
N ARG A 143 8.07 8.85 -4.95
CA ARG A 143 6.79 8.51 -5.60
C ARG A 143 5.74 9.60 -5.43
N ASP A 144 5.56 10.10 -4.21
CA ASP A 144 4.62 11.18 -3.90
C ASP A 144 4.96 12.45 -4.71
N GLU A 145 6.23 12.83 -4.78
CA GLU A 145 6.70 13.98 -5.57
C GLU A 145 6.47 13.81 -7.07
N MET A 146 6.85 12.65 -7.63
CA MET A 146 6.66 12.37 -9.05
C MET A 146 5.18 12.36 -9.43
N ARG A 147 4.34 11.77 -8.58
CA ARG A 147 2.91 11.65 -8.80
C ARG A 147 2.23 13.00 -8.65
N ALA A 148 2.56 13.78 -7.62
CA ALA A 148 2.02 15.13 -7.45
C ALA A 148 2.37 16.02 -8.65
N LYS A 149 3.62 15.99 -9.11
CA LYS A 149 4.05 16.73 -10.31
C LYS A 149 3.28 16.33 -11.57
N ALA A 150 2.93 15.06 -11.74
CA ALA A 150 2.16 14.60 -12.89
C ALA A 150 0.67 14.99 -12.81
N LEU A 151 0.21 15.43 -11.64
CA LEU A 151 -1.18 15.82 -11.37
C LEU A 151 -1.32 17.35 -11.15
N ASP A 152 -0.24 18.13 -11.33
CA ASP A 152 -0.18 19.57 -11.05
C ASP A 152 -1.23 20.39 -11.83
N ASP A 153 -1.59 19.93 -13.03
CA ASP A 153 -2.58 20.58 -13.89
C ASP A 153 -4.04 20.11 -13.65
N LEU A 154 -4.31 19.31 -12.59
CA LEU A 154 -5.64 18.77 -12.29
C LEU A 154 -6.28 19.43 -11.06
N ASP A 155 -7.32 20.23 -11.25
CA ASP A 155 -7.98 20.94 -10.13
C ASP A 155 -9.09 20.11 -9.42
N GLU A 156 -9.89 19.37 -10.19
CA GLU A 156 -11.11 18.68 -9.71
C GLU A 156 -11.08 17.17 -9.98
N ALA A 157 -10.20 16.46 -9.28
CA ALA A 157 -10.10 15.00 -9.34
C ALA A 157 -10.18 14.34 -7.96
N VAL A 158 -10.60 13.07 -7.96
CA VAL A 158 -10.41 12.14 -6.85
C VAL A 158 -9.25 11.20 -7.17
N ILE A 159 -8.29 11.14 -6.27
CA ILE A 159 -7.04 10.40 -6.46
C ILE A 159 -7.01 9.23 -5.50
N GLU A 160 -6.96 8.02 -6.04
CA GLU A 160 -6.65 6.83 -5.26
C GLU A 160 -5.18 6.81 -4.89
N ALA A 161 -4.89 6.55 -3.62
CA ALA A 161 -3.53 6.28 -3.18
C ALA A 161 -3.49 5.18 -2.11
N GLY A 162 -2.42 4.41 -2.10
CA GLY A 162 -2.08 3.47 -1.06
C GLY A 162 -1.85 4.19 0.26
N MET A 163 -2.11 3.49 1.38
CA MET A 163 -1.92 4.02 2.74
C MET A 163 -0.51 4.57 3.02
N ASN A 164 0.49 4.16 2.25
CA ASN A 164 1.89 4.59 2.39
C ASN A 164 2.17 5.98 1.79
N HIS A 165 1.34 6.51 0.88
CA HIS A 165 1.53 7.80 0.19
C HIS A 165 1.24 9.01 1.10
N ILE A 166 1.89 9.05 2.25
CA ILE A 166 1.52 9.85 3.42
C ILE A 166 1.63 11.36 3.16
N LYS A 167 2.51 11.79 2.24
CA LYS A 167 2.71 13.21 1.91
C LYS A 167 1.96 13.66 0.66
N LEU A 168 1.41 12.75 -0.13
CA LEU A 168 0.77 13.08 -1.40
C LEU A 168 -0.32 14.15 -1.28
N ALA A 169 -1.25 14.04 -0.32
CA ALA A 169 -2.30 15.04 -0.12
C ALA A 169 -1.75 16.41 0.32
N GLU A 170 -0.68 16.42 1.12
CA GLU A 170 -0.01 17.66 1.56
C GLU A 170 0.66 18.37 0.38
N ILE A 171 1.38 17.62 -0.49
CA ILE A 171 2.07 18.18 -1.65
C ILE A 171 1.07 18.73 -2.67
N LEU A 172 -0.09 18.07 -2.83
CA LEU A 172 -1.17 18.49 -3.73
C LEU A 172 -2.09 19.58 -3.16
N ASP A 173 -1.89 20.01 -1.91
CA ASP A 173 -2.83 20.88 -1.17
C ASP A 173 -4.28 20.39 -1.26
N ALA A 174 -4.48 19.08 -1.09
CA ALA A 174 -5.75 18.40 -1.29
C ALA A 174 -6.39 17.92 0.02
N GLU A 175 -7.72 17.90 0.06
CA GLU A 175 -8.42 17.17 1.12
C GLU A 175 -8.07 15.69 1.06
N SER A 176 -8.05 15.01 2.20
CA SER A 176 -7.81 13.56 2.24
C SER A 176 -8.85 12.81 3.05
N VAL A 177 -9.05 11.55 2.69
CA VAL A 177 -9.87 10.60 3.44
C VAL A 177 -9.16 9.26 3.49
N ARG A 178 -9.20 8.59 4.64
CA ARG A 178 -8.59 7.27 4.85
C ARG A 178 -9.70 6.24 5.01
N ILE A 179 -9.82 5.31 4.07
CA ILE A 179 -10.88 4.29 4.11
C ILE A 179 -10.87 3.47 5.42
N PRO A 180 -9.71 3.10 6.00
CA PRO A 180 -9.68 2.44 7.30
C PRO A 180 -10.31 3.27 8.43
N GLU A 181 -10.24 4.60 8.37
CA GLU A 181 -10.88 5.47 9.38
C GLU A 181 -12.40 5.46 9.23
N ILE A 182 -12.93 5.47 7.99
CA ILE A 182 -14.37 5.32 7.74
C ILE A 182 -14.87 3.97 8.29
N ILE A 183 -14.12 2.88 8.05
CA ILE A 183 -14.47 1.56 8.58
C ILE A 183 -14.45 1.58 10.11
N ALA A 184 -13.43 2.18 10.72
CA ALA A 184 -13.33 2.31 12.17
C ALA A 184 -14.54 3.04 12.77
N GLU A 185 -14.92 4.17 12.18
CA GLU A 185 -16.08 4.97 12.61
C GLU A 185 -17.38 4.17 12.53
N ARG A 186 -17.60 3.43 11.44
CA ARG A 186 -18.78 2.54 11.29
C ARG A 186 -18.84 1.44 12.34
N LEU A 187 -17.68 0.93 12.77
CA LEU A 187 -17.56 -0.07 13.82
C LEU A 187 -17.55 0.53 15.24
N GLY A 188 -17.69 1.86 15.38
CA GLY A 188 -17.66 2.54 16.68
C GLY A 188 -16.30 2.45 17.38
N THR A 189 -15.21 2.36 16.62
CA THR A 189 -13.83 2.31 17.11
C THR A 189 -13.00 3.43 16.48
N ARG A 190 -11.73 3.54 16.88
CA ARG A 190 -10.71 4.29 16.17
C ARG A 190 -9.81 3.34 15.40
N TYR A 191 -9.34 3.79 14.26
CA TYR A 191 -8.28 3.12 13.51
C TYR A 191 -6.97 3.23 14.28
N LEU A 192 -6.26 2.12 14.39
CA LEU A 192 -4.92 2.04 14.98
C LEU A 192 -3.94 1.71 13.87
N GLU A 193 -2.94 2.57 13.72
CA GLU A 193 -1.86 2.36 12.76
C GLU A 193 -1.02 1.16 13.20
N ASN A 194 -0.67 0.33 12.22
CA ASN A 194 0.18 -0.81 12.47
C ASN A 194 1.64 -0.37 12.69
N PRO A 195 2.51 -1.21 13.28
CA PRO A 195 3.89 -0.82 13.55
C PRO A 195 4.70 -0.45 12.31
N GLY A 196 4.38 -1.02 11.13
CA GLY A 196 5.01 -0.66 9.86
C GLY A 196 4.61 0.73 9.37
N GLU A 197 3.34 1.10 9.52
CA GLU A 197 2.86 2.47 9.21
C GLU A 197 3.49 3.50 10.13
N LYS A 198 3.54 3.23 11.44
CA LYS A 198 4.22 4.08 12.42
C LYS A 198 5.71 4.23 12.08
N LEU A 199 6.37 3.13 11.73
CA LEU A 199 7.80 3.15 11.37
C LEU A 199 8.05 3.97 10.10
N LEU A 200 7.22 3.81 9.07
CA LEU A 200 7.32 4.58 7.82
C LEU A 200 7.14 6.08 8.10
N LYS A 201 6.13 6.45 8.90
CA LYS A 201 5.90 7.84 9.32
C LYS A 201 7.07 8.42 10.08
N ALA A 202 7.64 7.68 11.03
CA ALA A 202 8.76 8.15 11.83
C ALA A 202 9.97 8.50 10.95
N PHE A 203 10.23 7.74 9.88
CA PHE A 203 11.28 8.09 8.91
C PHE A 203 10.91 9.28 8.01
N ILE A 204 9.66 9.38 7.54
CA ILE A 204 9.21 10.48 6.66
C ILE A 204 9.18 11.83 7.40
N PHE A 205 8.73 11.84 8.66
CA PHE A 205 8.56 13.04 9.46
C PHE A 205 9.70 13.30 10.45
N GLU A 206 10.73 12.43 10.46
CA GLU A 206 11.85 12.48 11.40
C GLU A 206 11.40 12.50 12.89
N GLU A 207 10.39 11.69 13.22
CA GLU A 207 9.83 11.61 14.58
C GLU A 207 10.70 10.76 15.52
N ASP A 208 10.81 11.18 16.78
CA ASP A 208 11.58 10.49 17.84
C ASP A 208 10.77 9.32 18.43
N ASP A 209 10.61 8.27 17.62
CA ASP A 209 10.00 7.01 18.03
C ASP A 209 11.05 5.96 18.42
N ASP A 210 10.65 4.97 19.24
CA ASP A 210 11.47 3.77 19.46
C ASP A 210 11.43 2.89 18.20
N LEU A 211 12.23 3.27 17.19
CA LEU A 211 12.27 2.62 15.88
C LEU A 211 12.59 1.13 16.00
N ARG A 212 13.49 0.75 16.93
CA ARG A 212 13.85 -0.66 17.16
C ARG A 212 12.66 -1.45 17.66
N LEU A 213 11.87 -0.90 18.58
CA LEU A 213 10.65 -1.54 19.06
C LEU A 213 9.58 -1.60 17.98
N LEU A 214 9.40 -0.55 17.19
CA LEU A 214 8.47 -0.56 16.05
C LEU A 214 8.85 -1.61 15.01
N ALA A 215 10.12 -1.71 14.64
CA ALA A 215 10.64 -2.74 13.74
C ALA A 215 10.44 -4.16 14.31
N ALA A 216 10.76 -4.37 15.59
CA ALA A 216 10.51 -5.64 16.27
C ALA A 216 9.02 -6.03 16.31
N ARG A 217 8.13 -5.06 16.56
CA ARG A 217 6.67 -5.28 16.53
C ARG A 217 6.18 -5.52 15.10
N ASN A 218 6.71 -4.82 14.11
CA ASN A 218 6.38 -5.00 12.70
C ASN A 218 6.75 -6.42 12.23
N LEU A 219 7.90 -6.93 12.65
CA LEU A 219 8.31 -8.31 12.35
C LEU A 219 7.29 -9.34 12.87
N ILE A 220 6.78 -9.16 14.10
CA ILE A 220 5.75 -10.04 14.66
C ILE A 220 4.39 -9.83 13.98
N PHE A 221 4.01 -8.57 13.73
CA PHE A 221 2.77 -8.23 13.04
C PHE A 221 2.70 -8.89 11.66
N THR A 222 3.73 -8.69 10.84
CA THR A 222 3.82 -9.24 9.48
C THR A 222 3.88 -10.77 9.46
N SER A 223 4.48 -11.40 10.48
CA SER A 223 4.50 -12.86 10.65
C SER A 223 3.11 -13.45 10.96
N LEU A 224 2.23 -12.68 11.60
CA LEU A 224 0.88 -13.12 12.01
C LEU A 224 -0.23 -12.69 11.04
N LEU A 225 0.06 -11.76 10.13
CA LEU A 225 -0.88 -11.21 9.18
C LEU A 225 -1.34 -12.28 8.17
N GLU A 226 -2.66 -12.39 7.95
CA GLU A 226 -3.19 -13.26 6.91
C GLU A 226 -2.86 -12.67 5.53
N LYS A 227 -2.35 -13.51 4.63
CA LYS A 227 -1.84 -13.08 3.31
C LYS A 227 -2.86 -13.29 2.21
N ARG A 228 -3.88 -14.11 2.44
CA ARG A 228 -4.96 -14.36 1.48
C ARG A 228 -5.91 -13.17 1.45
N GLU A 229 -6.47 -12.91 0.27
CA GLU A 229 -7.60 -11.99 0.12
C GLU A 229 -8.81 -12.56 0.88
N MET A 230 -9.44 -11.72 1.71
CA MET A 230 -10.69 -12.03 2.41
C MET A 230 -11.83 -11.29 1.74
N GLU A 231 -12.92 -12.00 1.46
CA GLU A 231 -14.18 -11.41 1.02
C GLU A 231 -15.09 -11.17 2.24
N PRO A 232 -15.80 -10.02 2.30
CA PRO A 232 -16.82 -9.81 3.31
C PRO A 232 -18.02 -10.71 3.07
N ASP A 233 -18.56 -11.33 4.12
CA ASP A 233 -19.71 -12.24 4.03
C ASP A 233 -21.06 -11.47 3.85
N PHE A 234 -21.12 -10.23 4.34
CA PHE A 234 -22.30 -9.36 4.28
C PHE A 234 -21.88 -7.88 4.32
N ASP A 235 -22.82 -6.97 4.01
CA ASP A 235 -22.53 -5.54 4.12
C ASP A 235 -22.32 -5.10 5.58
N GLY A 236 -21.21 -4.41 5.84
CA GLY A 236 -20.74 -4.10 7.18
C GLY A 236 -19.79 -5.14 7.77
N ASP A 237 -19.47 -6.21 7.05
CA ASP A 237 -18.36 -7.09 7.39
C ASP A 237 -17.04 -6.53 6.83
N TYR A 238 -16.02 -6.48 7.69
CA TYR A 238 -14.70 -5.92 7.38
C TYR A 238 -13.62 -6.88 7.90
N PRO A 239 -13.49 -8.08 7.30
CA PRO A 239 -12.66 -9.15 7.82
C PRO A 239 -11.17 -8.78 7.89
N HIS A 240 -10.63 -8.08 6.87
CA HIS A 240 -9.24 -7.65 6.88
C HIS A 240 -8.98 -6.60 7.96
N PHE A 241 -9.78 -5.53 7.98
CA PHE A 241 -9.69 -4.48 8.98
C PHE A 241 -9.77 -5.06 10.40
N THR A 242 -10.75 -5.93 10.66
CA THR A 242 -10.95 -6.53 11.98
C THR A 242 -9.77 -7.41 12.39
N HIS A 243 -9.23 -8.22 11.48
CA HIS A 243 -8.05 -9.04 11.73
C HIS A 243 -6.82 -8.17 12.06
N GLU A 244 -6.55 -7.18 11.22
CA GLU A 244 -5.41 -6.27 11.37
C GLU A 244 -5.48 -5.48 12.67
N GLN A 245 -6.62 -4.86 12.98
CA GLN A 245 -6.80 -4.09 14.21
C GLN A 245 -6.63 -4.95 15.47
N LYS A 246 -7.03 -6.23 15.45
CA LYS A 246 -6.76 -7.18 16.55
C LYS A 246 -5.26 -7.44 16.69
N LEU A 247 -4.56 -7.63 15.57
CA LEU A 247 -3.12 -7.83 15.57
C LEU A 247 -2.36 -6.59 16.06
N VAL A 248 -2.74 -5.38 15.62
CA VAL A 248 -2.14 -4.12 16.11
C VAL A 248 -2.26 -4.03 17.64
N ARG A 249 -3.45 -4.26 18.19
CA ARG A 249 -3.67 -4.26 19.66
C ARG A 249 -2.89 -5.32 20.40
N PHE A 250 -2.59 -6.45 19.75
CA PHE A 250 -1.76 -7.50 20.33
C PHE A 250 -0.28 -7.09 20.35
N VAL A 251 0.26 -6.64 19.21
CA VAL A 251 1.68 -6.30 19.10
C VAL A 251 2.06 -5.02 19.85
N ASP A 252 1.14 -4.06 19.97
CA ASP A 252 1.35 -2.82 20.74
C ASP A 252 1.62 -3.09 22.24
N LYS A 253 1.25 -4.27 22.75
CA LYS A 253 1.51 -4.68 24.15
C LYS A 253 2.84 -5.41 24.34
N LEU A 254 3.55 -5.71 23.26
CA LEU A 254 4.82 -6.41 23.29
C LEU A 254 5.95 -5.41 23.52
N ASP A 255 6.83 -5.70 24.46
CA ASP A 255 8.14 -5.07 24.53
C ASP A 255 9.12 -5.82 23.61
N TYR A 256 10.31 -5.27 23.43
CA TYR A 256 11.32 -5.81 22.51
C TYR A 256 11.67 -7.27 22.83
N GLU A 257 11.78 -7.62 24.11
CA GLU A 257 12.12 -8.97 24.56
C GLU A 257 10.98 -9.96 24.33
N LYS A 258 9.72 -9.54 24.51
CA LYS A 258 8.55 -10.35 24.13
C LYS A 258 8.48 -10.56 22.61
N CYS A 259 8.79 -9.54 21.81
CA CYS A 259 8.91 -9.71 20.36
C CYS A 259 9.98 -10.75 20.02
N ARG A 260 11.17 -10.64 20.61
CA ARG A 260 12.26 -11.63 20.44
C ARG A 260 11.81 -13.05 20.75
N LYS A 261 11.17 -13.27 21.90
CA LYS A 261 10.67 -14.60 22.31
C LYS A 261 9.63 -15.16 21.33
N LEU A 262 8.72 -14.32 20.85
CA LEU A 262 7.72 -14.73 19.86
C LEU A 262 8.34 -15.03 18.50
N PHE A 263 9.32 -14.23 18.06
CA PHE A 263 10.05 -14.48 16.83
C PHE A 263 10.68 -15.88 16.83
N TYR A 264 11.45 -16.21 17.88
CA TYR A 264 12.04 -17.54 17.99
C TYR A 264 11.00 -18.66 18.07
N ARG A 265 9.81 -18.41 18.60
CA ARG A 265 8.72 -19.40 18.59
C ARG A 265 8.18 -19.68 17.18
N PHE A 266 8.16 -18.67 16.30
CA PHE A 266 7.65 -18.80 14.93
C PHE A 266 8.71 -19.28 13.93
N TRP A 267 9.95 -18.84 14.11
CA TRP A 267 11.01 -18.97 13.12
C TRP A 267 12.17 -19.87 13.53
N SER A 268 12.23 -20.37 14.77
CA SER A 268 13.28 -21.34 15.11
C SER A 268 13.13 -22.62 14.29
N PRO A 269 14.24 -23.19 13.79
CA PRO A 269 14.25 -24.55 13.30
C PRO A 269 13.69 -25.46 14.40
N ARG A 270 12.65 -26.24 14.08
CA ARG A 270 12.23 -27.34 14.94
C ARG A 270 13.27 -28.45 14.95
#